data_AF-A0A2T7SQB8-F1
#
_entry.id   AF-A0A2T7SQB8-F1
#
_cell.length_a   1.000
_cell.length_b   1.000
_cell.length_c   1.000
_cell.angle_alpha   90.00
_cell.angle_beta   90.00
_cell.angle_gamma   90.00
#
_symmetry.space_group_name_H-M   'P 1'
#
loop_
_entity.id
_entity.type
_entity.pdbx_description
1 polymer ?
#
loop_
_entity_poly.entity_id
_entity_poly.type
_entity_poly.pdbx_seq_one_letter_code
_entity_poly.pdbx_strand_id
1 'polypeptide(L)'
;MHFISHKLFMHGINKDMKTFTALIKARVNGTERSIPTQVRAVNANDARWLLQAIYGFHAVLSVPSEVAEELLIDETASKTPEQLRLDSLKAAKERAASALKAERERIAKQKAINTLAQINRSN
;
A
#
# COMPACT_ATOMS: atom_id res chain seq x y z
N MET A 1 46.58 -22.80 18.09
CA MET A 1 45.96 -22.31 16.84
C MET A 1 44.49 -22.08 17.08
N HIS A 2 44.08 -20.82 17.16
CA HIS A 2 42.70 -20.39 17.47
C HIS A 2 41.81 -20.58 16.23
N PHE A 3 40.81 -21.46 16.31
CA PHE A 3 39.74 -21.59 15.32
C PHE A 3 38.66 -20.55 15.63
N ILE A 4 38.86 -19.31 15.18
CA ILE A 4 37.81 -18.29 15.15
C ILE A 4 37.72 -17.78 13.71
N SER A 5 36.50 -17.75 13.17
CA SER A 5 36.07 -16.99 11.98
C SER A 5 35.60 -17.76 10.73
N HIS A 6 34.83 -18.85 10.87
CA HIS A 6 33.87 -19.18 9.80
C HIS A 6 32.49 -18.57 10.02
N LYS A 7 32.07 -18.34 11.27
CA LYS A 7 30.74 -17.79 11.57
C LYS A 7 30.61 -16.27 11.37
N LEU A 8 31.75 -15.54 11.35
CA LEU A 8 31.79 -14.10 11.07
C LEU A 8 31.80 -13.76 9.57
N PHE A 9 32.30 -14.66 8.71
CA PHE A 9 32.43 -14.41 7.26
C PHE A 9 31.06 -14.29 6.56
N MET A 10 30.05 -14.99 7.05
CA MET A 10 28.67 -14.97 6.50
C MET A 10 27.82 -13.78 6.97
N HIS A 11 28.24 -13.06 8.02
CA HIS A 11 27.49 -11.91 8.54
C HIS A 11 27.74 -10.61 7.76
N GLY A 12 28.92 -10.46 7.13
CA GLY A 12 29.23 -9.28 6.30
C GLY A 12 28.51 -9.28 4.96
N ILE A 13 28.38 -10.44 4.31
CA ILE A 13 27.81 -10.58 2.95
C ILE A 13 26.30 -10.31 2.96
N ASN A 14 25.59 -10.61 4.05
CA ASN A 14 24.13 -10.46 4.09
C ASN A 14 23.65 -9.03 4.36
N LYS A 15 24.52 -8.11 4.83
CA LYS A 15 24.11 -6.74 5.19
C LYS A 15 23.72 -5.90 3.98
N ASP A 16 24.34 -6.15 2.82
CA ASP A 16 24.18 -5.34 1.61
C ASP A 16 23.35 -6.04 0.52
N MET A 17 22.85 -7.25 0.79
CA MET A 17 22.08 -8.06 -0.16
C MET A 17 20.60 -7.66 -0.14
N LYS A 18 20.16 -7.07 -1.24
CA LYS A 18 18.79 -6.61 -1.46
C LYS A 18 18.01 -7.60 -2.30
N THR A 19 16.69 -7.59 -2.19
CA THR A 19 15.80 -8.41 -3.01
C THR A 19 15.40 -7.62 -4.25
N PHE A 20 15.64 -8.18 -5.42
CA PHE A 20 15.21 -7.63 -6.69
C PHE A 20 14.15 -8.52 -7.31
N THR A 21 13.15 -7.92 -7.98
CA THR A 21 12.13 -8.66 -8.73
C THR A 21 12.17 -8.31 -10.20
N ALA A 22 11.94 -9.32 -11.04
CA ALA A 22 11.73 -9.15 -12.47
C ALA A 22 10.68 -10.15 -12.98
N LEU A 23 10.06 -9.82 -14.10
CA LEU A 23 9.13 -10.71 -14.79
C LEU A 23 9.90 -11.70 -15.67
N ILE A 24 9.64 -12.98 -15.45
CA ILE A 24 10.22 -14.09 -16.20
C ILE A 24 9.15 -14.76 -17.04
N LYS A 25 9.43 -14.97 -18.31
CA LYS A 25 8.63 -15.78 -19.22
C LYS A 25 8.86 -17.26 -18.90
N ALA A 26 7.83 -17.94 -18.45
CA ALA A 26 7.88 -19.37 -18.16
C ALA A 26 6.68 -20.09 -18.77
N ARG A 27 6.87 -21.35 -19.19
CA ARG A 27 5.78 -22.21 -19.66
C ARG A 27 5.26 -23.05 -18.50
N VAL A 28 4.01 -22.80 -18.09
CA VAL A 28 3.32 -23.53 -17.02
C VAL A 28 2.12 -24.23 -17.62
N ASN A 29 2.05 -25.56 -17.50
CA ASN A 29 0.96 -26.39 -18.04
C ASN A 29 0.65 -26.09 -19.52
N GLY A 30 1.69 -25.97 -20.34
CA GLY A 30 1.54 -25.72 -21.78
C GLY A 30 1.27 -24.26 -22.18
N THR A 31 0.98 -23.37 -21.23
CA THR A 31 0.72 -21.93 -21.46
C THR A 31 1.93 -21.08 -21.06
N GLU A 32 2.28 -20.09 -21.87
CA GLU A 32 3.29 -19.09 -21.49
C GLU A 32 2.70 -18.07 -20.51
N ARG A 33 3.37 -17.85 -19.38
CA ARG A 33 2.98 -16.89 -18.35
C ARG A 33 4.18 -16.05 -17.95
N SER A 34 3.93 -14.78 -17.63
CA SER A 34 4.88 -13.90 -16.98
C SER A 34 4.79 -14.10 -15.47
N ILE A 35 5.87 -14.59 -14.86
CA ILE A 35 5.93 -14.87 -13.42
C ILE A 35 6.86 -13.84 -12.77
N PRO A 36 6.42 -13.12 -11.72
CA PRO A 36 7.32 -12.30 -10.92
C PRO A 36 8.27 -13.22 -10.15
N THR A 37 9.57 -13.10 -10.42
CA THR A 37 10.61 -13.87 -9.75
C THR A 37 11.49 -12.93 -8.94
N GLN A 38 11.86 -13.37 -7.75
CA GLN A 38 12.73 -12.61 -6.85
C GLN A 38 14.10 -13.26 -6.77
N VAL A 39 15.15 -12.43 -6.75
CA VAL A 39 16.54 -12.84 -6.50
C VAL A 39 17.17 -11.89 -5.50
N ARG A 40 18.05 -12.41 -4.64
CA ARG A 40 18.86 -11.56 -3.78
C ARG A 40 20.16 -11.22 -4.51
N ALA A 41 20.51 -9.94 -4.58
CA ALA A 41 21.74 -9.47 -5.20
C ALA A 41 22.25 -8.19 -4.50
N VAL A 42 23.50 -7.83 -4.78
CA VAL A 42 24.10 -6.58 -4.25
C VAL A 42 23.55 -5.36 -5.00
N ASN A 43 23.26 -5.50 -6.29
CA ASN A 43 22.74 -4.44 -7.15
C ASN A 43 21.84 -5.01 -8.27
N ALA A 44 21.16 -4.12 -9.00
CA ALA A 44 20.22 -4.49 -10.07
C ALA A 44 20.90 -5.17 -11.28
N ASN A 45 22.16 -4.83 -11.58
CA ASN A 45 22.89 -5.46 -12.67
C ASN A 45 23.15 -6.93 -12.32
N ASP A 46 23.70 -7.20 -11.13
CA ASP A 46 23.98 -8.55 -10.66
C ASP A 46 22.70 -9.39 -10.59
N ALA A 47 21.59 -8.79 -10.13
CA ALA A 47 20.27 -9.43 -10.16
C ALA A 47 19.89 -9.85 -11.59
N ARG A 48 20.12 -8.98 -12.58
CA ARG A 48 19.83 -9.26 -13.98
C ARG A 48 20.69 -10.41 -14.49
N TRP A 49 21.99 -10.39 -14.21
CA TRP A 49 22.91 -11.46 -14.60
C TRP A 49 22.49 -12.80 -13.99
N LEU A 50 22.12 -12.82 -12.71
CA LEU A 50 21.63 -14.02 -12.03
C LEU A 50 20.36 -14.57 -12.68
N LEU A 51 19.37 -13.70 -12.94
CA LEU A 51 18.12 -14.11 -13.59
C LEU A 51 18.35 -14.64 -15.01
N GLN A 52 19.23 -13.99 -15.78
CA GLN A 52 19.61 -14.44 -17.12
C GLN A 52 20.39 -15.75 -17.10
N ALA A 53 21.23 -15.99 -16.10
CA ALA A 53 21.96 -17.25 -15.94
C ALA A 53 21.03 -18.41 -15.59
N ILE A 54 19.99 -18.17 -14.78
CA ILE A 54 19.04 -19.21 -14.33
C ILE A 54 18.00 -19.53 -15.41
N TYR A 55 17.42 -18.50 -16.04
CA TYR A 55 16.27 -18.66 -16.95
C TYR A 55 16.61 -18.42 -18.44
N GLY A 56 17.78 -17.87 -18.73
CA GLY A 56 18.19 -17.45 -20.06
C GLY A 56 17.83 -15.99 -20.39
N PHE A 57 18.61 -15.39 -21.30
CA PHE A 57 18.43 -13.99 -21.72
C PHE A 57 17.04 -13.68 -22.29
N HIS A 58 16.47 -14.64 -23.02
CA HIS A 58 15.17 -14.50 -23.67
C HIS A 58 13.98 -14.58 -22.70
N ALA A 59 14.21 -15.09 -21.49
CA ALA A 59 13.16 -15.28 -20.51
C ALA A 59 12.94 -14.02 -19.63
N VAL A 60 13.94 -13.14 -19.51
CA VAL A 60 13.84 -11.94 -18.67
C VAL A 60 13.12 -10.83 -19.43
N LEU A 61 11.88 -10.53 -19.04
CA LEU A 61 11.01 -9.57 -19.73
C LEU A 61 11.14 -8.14 -19.21
N SER A 62 11.63 -7.96 -17.98
CA SER A 62 11.76 -6.65 -17.34
C SER A 62 13.13 -6.45 -16.71
N VAL A 63 13.51 -5.19 -16.53
CA VAL A 63 14.70 -4.84 -15.74
C VAL A 63 14.41 -5.13 -14.26
N PRO A 64 15.33 -5.76 -13.52
CA PRO A 64 15.11 -6.03 -12.10
C PRO A 64 15.01 -4.73 -11.30
N SER A 65 13.93 -4.58 -10.55
CA SER A 65 13.73 -3.47 -9.62
C SER A 65 13.91 -3.95 -8.19
N GLU A 66 14.52 -3.12 -7.34
CA GLU A 66 14.63 -3.40 -5.92
C GLU A 66 13.23 -3.48 -5.33
N VAL A 67 12.90 -4.63 -4.75
CA VAL A 67 11.70 -4.80 -3.93
C VAL A 67 12.07 -4.15 -2.61
N ALA A 68 11.77 -2.85 -2.48
CA ALA A 68 11.62 -2.29 -1.16
C ALA A 68 10.58 -3.16 -0.45
N GLU A 69 10.85 -3.53 0.80
CA GLU A 69 9.82 -4.03 1.72
C GLU A 69 8.84 -2.87 2.03
N GLU A 70 8.31 -2.24 1.00
CA GLU A 70 7.10 -1.47 1.09
C GLU A 70 6.04 -2.53 1.32
N LEU A 71 5.52 -2.53 2.55
CA LEU A 71 4.27 -3.16 2.93
C LEU A 71 3.30 -2.96 1.77
N LEU A 72 3.19 -3.96 0.90
CA LEU A 72 2.22 -4.01 -0.17
C LEU A 72 0.88 -4.10 0.54
N ILE A 73 0.32 -2.93 0.88
CA ILE A 73 -1.10 -2.75 1.07
C ILE A 73 -1.64 -2.98 -0.33
N ASP A 74 -1.92 -4.25 -0.60
CA ASP A 74 -2.53 -4.74 -1.81
C ASP A 74 -3.77 -3.88 -2.10
N GLU A 75 -3.66 -2.93 -3.03
CA GLU A 75 -4.79 -2.11 -3.50
C GLU A 75 -5.82 -2.95 -4.27
N THR A 76 -5.60 -4.27 -4.39
CA THR A 76 -6.61 -5.24 -4.82
C THR A 76 -7.15 -6.14 -3.71
N ALA A 77 -6.70 -5.96 -2.46
CA ALA A 77 -7.34 -6.59 -1.31
C ALA A 77 -8.75 -5.99 -1.14
N SER A 78 -9.76 -6.83 -1.33
CA SER A 78 -11.11 -6.55 -0.86
C SER A 78 -11.01 -6.02 0.57
N LYS A 79 -11.47 -4.79 0.82
CA LYS A 79 -11.45 -4.14 2.13
C LYS A 79 -11.75 -5.17 3.21
N THR A 80 -10.89 -5.26 4.23
CA THR A 80 -11.11 -6.22 5.30
C THR A 80 -12.49 -5.94 5.94
N PRO A 81 -13.18 -6.95 6.51
CA PRO A 81 -14.48 -6.73 7.15
C PRO A 81 -14.45 -5.62 8.22
N GLU A 82 -13.29 -5.39 8.83
CA GLU A 82 -13.04 -4.30 9.75
C GLU A 82 -13.00 -2.92 9.05
N GLN A 83 -12.29 -2.80 7.92
CA GLN A 83 -12.25 -1.57 7.13
C GLN A 83 -13.64 -1.19 6.60
N LEU A 84 -14.43 -2.16 6.15
CA LEU A 84 -15.83 -1.94 5.76
C LEU A 84 -16.68 -1.43 6.92
N ARG A 85 -16.47 -1.98 8.12
CA ARG A 85 -17.13 -1.49 9.34
C ARG A 85 -16.74 -0.05 9.64
N LEU A 86 -15.45 0.28 9.62
CA LEU A 86 -14.95 1.64 9.87
C LEU A 86 -15.53 2.65 8.87
N ASP A 87 -15.57 2.29 7.58
CA ASP A 87 -16.18 3.12 6.53
C ASP A 87 -17.68 3.33 6.78
N SER A 88 -18.40 2.28 7.15
CA SER A 88 -19.83 2.37 7.47
C SER A 88 -20.09 3.28 8.68
N LEU A 89 -19.26 3.18 9.72
CA LEU A 89 -19.36 4.01 10.92
C LEU A 89 -19.00 5.47 10.63
N LYS A 90 -17.99 5.71 9.79
CA LYS A 90 -17.60 7.05 9.36
C LYS A 90 -18.72 7.71 8.56
N ALA A 91 -19.30 6.99 7.59
CA ALA A 91 -20.43 7.48 6.82
C ALA A 91 -21.67 7.75 7.70
N ALA A 92 -21.95 6.89 8.68
CA ALA A 92 -23.03 7.11 9.64
C ALA A 92 -22.79 8.36 10.51
N LYS A 93 -21.57 8.54 11.01
CA LYS A 93 -21.17 9.70 11.80
C LYS A 93 -21.33 11.01 11.00
N GLU A 94 -20.91 11.02 9.74
CA GLU A 94 -21.00 12.19 8.88
C GLU A 94 -22.45 12.57 8.55
N ARG A 95 -23.31 11.59 8.28
CA ARG A 95 -24.76 11.82 8.11
C ARG A 95 -25.40 12.39 9.39
N ALA A 96 -25.05 11.84 10.55
CA ALA A 96 -25.56 12.35 11.83
C ALA A 96 -25.08 13.78 12.11
N ALA A 97 -23.80 14.06 11.84
CA ALA A 97 -23.22 15.39 12.04
C ALA A 97 -23.84 16.45 11.12
N SER A 98 -24.02 16.12 9.83
CA SER A 98 -24.66 17.01 8.86
C SER A 98 -26.12 17.29 9.20
N ALA A 99 -26.89 16.27 9.61
CA ALA A 99 -28.27 16.44 10.06
C ALA A 99 -28.38 17.34 11.30
N LEU A 100 -27.52 17.14 12.30
CA LEU A 100 -27.49 17.98 13.50
C LEU A 100 -27.13 19.43 13.17
N LYS A 101 -26.18 19.63 12.26
CA LYS A 101 -25.78 20.97 11.81
C LYS A 101 -26.93 21.68 11.08
N ALA A 102 -27.61 20.99 10.17
CA ALA A 102 -28.77 21.54 9.47
C ALA A 102 -29.90 21.95 10.43
N GLU A 103 -30.17 21.15 11.46
CA GLU A 103 -31.19 21.49 12.46
C GLU A 103 -30.77 22.69 13.32
N ARG A 104 -29.50 22.76 13.74
CA ARG A 104 -28.96 23.92 14.46
C ARG A 104 -29.08 25.21 13.63
N GLU A 105 -28.78 25.14 12.34
CA GLU A 105 -28.91 26.27 11.43
C GLU A 105 -30.38 26.70 11.27
N ARG A 106 -31.31 25.74 11.17
CA ARG A 106 -32.74 26.02 11.14
C ARG A 106 -33.19 26.76 12.41
N ILE A 107 -32.80 26.25 13.58
CA ILE A 107 -33.14 26.85 14.88
C ILE A 107 -32.55 28.26 14.98
N ALA A 108 -31.29 28.45 14.57
CA ALA A 108 -30.62 29.76 14.61
C ALA A 108 -31.36 30.79 13.74
N LYS A 109 -31.76 30.41 12.52
CA LYS A 109 -32.54 31.26 11.62
C LYS A 109 -33.90 31.61 12.21
N GLN A 110 -34.62 30.64 12.78
CA GLN A 110 -35.92 30.88 13.39
C GLN A 110 -35.84 31.84 14.58
N LYS A 111 -34.82 31.68 15.44
CA LYS A 111 -34.57 32.59 16.56
C LYS A 111 -34.29 34.00 16.07
N ALA A 112 -33.42 34.17 15.07
CA ALA A 112 -33.11 35.47 14.49
C ALA A 112 -34.35 36.18 13.94
N ILE A 113 -35.21 35.47 13.19
CA ILE A 113 -36.46 36.01 12.65
C ILE A 113 -37.41 36.44 13.78
N ASN A 114 -37.57 35.61 14.81
CA ASN A 114 -38.44 35.93 15.94
C ASN A 114 -37.94 37.18 16.70
N THR A 115 -36.63 37.30 16.91
CA THR A 115 -36.02 38.48 17.53
C THR A 115 -36.28 39.75 16.69
N LEU A 116 -36.07 39.68 15.37
CA LEU A 116 -36.35 40.81 14.47
C LEU A 116 -37.84 41.20 14.49
N ALA A 117 -38.74 40.23 14.48
CA ALA A 117 -40.19 40.47 14.54
C ALA A 117 -40.62 41.09 15.88
N GLN A 118 -40.01 40.70 17.00
CA GLN A 118 -40.26 41.32 18.30
C GLN A 118 -39.80 42.77 18.34
N ILE A 119 -38.58 43.06 17.85
CA ILE A 119 -38.06 44.44 17.78
C ILE A 119 -38.97 45.34 16.93
N ASN A 120 -39.48 44.83 15.81
CA ASN A 120 -40.36 45.61 14.94
C ASN A 120 -41.77 45.83 15.52
N ARG A 121 -42.22 45.05 16.51
CA ARG A 121 -43.49 45.26 17.22
C ARG A 121 -43.39 46.20 18.41
N SER A 122 -42.18 46.38 18.95
CA SER A 122 -41.93 47.28 20.08
C SER A 122 -41.61 48.73 19.67
N ASN A 123 -41.51 48.98 18.36
CA ASN A 123 -41.49 50.32 17.76
C ASN A 123 -42.87 50.66 17.19
#